data_AF-A0A2S5MUL8-F1
#
_entry.id   AF-A0A2S5MUL8-F1
#
_cell.length_a   1.000
_cell.length_b   1.000
_cell.length_c   1.000
_cell.angle_alpha   90.00
_cell.angle_beta   90.00
_cell.angle_gamma   90.00
#
_symmetry.space_group_name_H-M   'P 1'
#
loop_
_entity.id
_entity.type
_entity.pdbx_description
1 polymer ?
#
loop_
_entity_poly.entity_id
_entity_poly.type
_entity_poly.pdbx_seq_one_letter_code
_entity_poly.pdbx_strand_id
1 'polypeptide(L)'
;MAHAGLIAVGAFYTFAGLVGIRVALQGRLLDMAIAGISLKKTPMVETARGLWLLLSAVVVLAGGVFLILRLDWAAAAFVVSALGQAVYLLILAPYYFDAADPPDATGRQQTINAFILYCAATLFVLWAYQTGKLMGPVGVGWPVVWGGIAVIGAALAWGLFRFAYPLAKGPLAAMGAGEASEDYEVPNYSEDDETGPPLAESRRILVMSEYECDPLWTHDPGRSGTISPRELPLSEALIADLDAWAQSYNGSFNLDDPSHPNWSEAQYLAHDRAGLELARRLKRELPERQIYVWRSGDGNYGHTEIRAEDL
;
A
#
# COMPACT_ATOMS: atom_id res chain seq x y z
N MET A 1 31.48 -29.76 6.57
CA MET A 1 30.01 -29.77 6.38
C MET A 1 29.26 -29.01 7.49
N ALA A 2 29.47 -29.29 8.78
CA ALA A 2 28.75 -28.61 9.88
C ALA A 2 28.86 -27.07 9.88
N HIS A 3 30.03 -26.52 9.52
CA HIS A 3 30.24 -25.06 9.48
C HIS A 3 29.37 -24.36 8.42
N ALA A 4 29.30 -24.93 7.21
CA ALA A 4 28.47 -24.39 6.14
C ALA A 4 26.97 -24.47 6.50
N GLY A 5 26.56 -25.54 7.19
CA GLY A 5 25.18 -25.69 7.68
C GLY A 5 24.78 -24.61 8.68
N LEU A 6 25.64 -24.29 9.66
CA LEU A 6 25.37 -23.22 10.64
C LEU A 6 25.25 -21.85 9.97
N ILE A 7 26.14 -21.54 9.03
CA ILE A 7 26.09 -20.28 8.29
C ILE A 7 24.83 -20.20 7.43
N ALA A 8 24.44 -21.28 6.75
CA ALA A 8 23.23 -21.31 5.93
C ALA A 8 21.96 -21.10 6.76
N VAL A 9 21.83 -21.80 7.90
CA VAL A 9 20.71 -21.62 8.84
C VAL A 9 20.73 -20.21 9.43
N GLY A 10 21.90 -19.69 9.80
CA GLY A 10 22.06 -18.34 10.34
C GLY A 10 21.70 -17.26 9.33
N ALA A 11 22.09 -17.42 8.07
CA ALA A 11 21.73 -16.53 6.96
C ALA A 11 20.22 -16.53 6.72
N PHE A 12 19.60 -17.72 6.71
CA PHE A 12 18.15 -17.86 6.57
C PHE A 12 17.40 -17.11 7.67
N TYR A 13 17.77 -17.28 8.94
CA TYR A 13 17.06 -16.62 10.05
C TYR A 13 17.41 -15.14 10.20
N THR A 14 18.61 -14.71 9.80
CA THR A 14 18.92 -13.27 9.64
C THR A 14 17.99 -12.64 8.63
N PHE A 15 17.84 -13.27 7.46
CA PHE A 15 16.94 -12.79 6.41
C PHE A 15 15.48 -12.82 6.85
N ALA A 16 15.01 -13.93 7.45
CA ALA A 16 13.65 -14.05 7.96
C ALA A 16 13.32 -12.97 9.00
N GLY A 17 14.27 -12.64 9.89
CA GLY A 17 14.11 -11.55 10.85
C GLY A 17 13.98 -10.18 10.18
N LEU A 18 14.80 -9.88 9.16
CA LEU A 18 14.69 -8.62 8.39
C LEU A 18 13.35 -8.52 7.64
N VAL A 19 12.90 -9.61 7.02
CA VAL A 19 11.58 -9.68 6.37
C VAL A 19 10.47 -9.50 7.40
N GLY A 20 10.56 -10.15 8.56
CA GLY A 20 9.60 -10.02 9.65
C GLY A 20 9.47 -8.58 10.17
N ILE A 21 10.60 -7.87 10.33
CA ILE A 21 10.61 -6.45 10.69
C ILE A 21 9.86 -5.63 9.62
N ARG A 22 10.17 -5.86 8.34
CA ARG A 22 9.50 -5.15 7.23
C ARG A 22 8.00 -5.40 7.22
N VAL A 23 7.58 -6.66 7.38
CA VAL A 23 6.17 -7.06 7.40
C VAL A 23 5.44 -6.40 8.59
N ALA A 24 6.03 -6.41 9.78
CA ALA A 24 5.44 -5.75 10.96
C ALA A 24 5.25 -4.24 10.74
N LEU A 25 6.23 -3.58 10.12
CA LEU A 25 6.14 -2.16 9.77
C LEU A 25 5.07 -1.90 8.70
N GLN A 26 5.00 -2.74 7.66
CA GLN A 26 3.98 -2.61 6.60
C GLN A 26 2.56 -2.82 7.15
N GLY A 27 2.36 -3.80 8.04
CA GLY A 27 1.09 -4.00 8.74
C GLY A 27 0.68 -2.74 9.50
N ARG A 28 1.62 -2.16 10.27
CA ARG A 28 1.35 -0.90 11.00
C ARG A 28 0.96 0.25 10.08
N LEU A 29 1.60 0.38 8.90
CA LEU A 29 1.25 1.40 7.91
C LEU A 29 -0.18 1.22 7.38
N LEU A 30 -0.57 -0.03 7.10
CA LEU A 30 -1.93 -0.35 6.63
C LEU A 30 -2.97 -0.04 7.70
N ASP A 31 -2.73 -0.44 8.95
CA ASP A 31 -3.64 -0.16 10.07
C ASP A 31 -3.83 1.34 10.28
N MET A 32 -2.76 2.13 10.10
CA MET A 32 -2.85 3.59 10.13
C MET A 32 -3.62 4.16 8.95
N ALA A 33 -3.45 3.60 7.74
CA ALA A 33 -4.21 4.01 6.55
C ALA A 33 -5.71 3.77 6.73
N ILE A 34 -6.08 2.59 7.22
CA ILE A 34 -7.47 2.24 7.55
C ILE A 34 -8.03 3.17 8.61
N ALA A 35 -7.27 3.42 9.69
CA ALA A 35 -7.66 4.37 10.74
C ALA A 35 -7.87 5.80 10.20
N GLY A 36 -7.01 6.24 9.28
CA GLY A 36 -7.12 7.55 8.63
C GLY A 36 -8.37 7.70 7.78
N ILE A 37 -8.69 6.69 6.96
CA ILE A 37 -9.88 6.69 6.09
C ILE A 37 -11.16 6.50 6.92
N SER A 38 -11.13 5.64 7.94
CA SER A 38 -12.30 5.35 8.78
C SER A 38 -12.58 6.41 9.85
N LEU A 39 -11.71 7.41 10.00
CA LEU A 39 -11.73 8.42 11.08
C LEU A 39 -11.81 7.81 12.49
N LYS A 40 -11.38 6.56 12.65
CA LYS A 40 -11.38 5.82 13.91
C LYS A 40 -9.95 5.55 14.36
N LYS A 41 -9.69 5.69 15.66
CA LYS A 41 -8.36 5.40 16.22
C LYS A 41 -8.05 3.91 16.10
N THR A 42 -6.81 3.56 15.70
CA THR A 42 -6.32 2.18 15.73
C THR A 42 -6.50 1.59 17.14
N PRO A 43 -7.12 0.40 17.29
CA PRO A 43 -7.19 -0.31 18.54
C PRO A 43 -5.81 -0.54 19.17
N MET A 44 -5.72 -0.43 20.51
CA MET A 44 -4.46 -0.69 21.22
C MET A 44 -3.97 -2.13 21.04
N VAL A 45 -4.88 -3.07 20.84
CA VAL A 45 -4.58 -4.50 20.63
C VAL A 45 -3.78 -4.71 19.33
N GLU A 46 -4.15 -4.03 18.24
CA GLU A 46 -3.42 -4.09 16.96
C GLU A 46 -2.03 -3.48 17.07
N THR A 47 -1.91 -2.35 17.79
CA THR A 47 -0.61 -1.72 18.04
C THR A 47 0.29 -2.63 18.89
N ALA A 48 -0.26 -3.27 19.93
CA ALA A 48 0.46 -4.23 20.76
C ALA A 48 0.88 -5.48 19.97
N ARG A 49 0.02 -5.98 19.07
CA ARG A 49 0.32 -7.08 18.15
C ARG A 49 1.48 -6.72 17.23
N GLY A 50 1.43 -5.56 16.58
CA GLY A 50 2.49 -5.07 15.70
C GLY A 50 3.83 -4.94 16.43
N LEU A 51 3.82 -4.39 17.65
CA LEU A 51 5.03 -4.27 18.46
C LEU A 51 5.59 -5.63 18.87
N TRP A 52 4.73 -6.58 19.27
CA TRP A 52 5.15 -7.95 19.59
C TRP A 52 5.83 -8.63 18.41
N LEU A 53 5.23 -8.52 17.20
CA LEU A 53 5.77 -9.12 15.98
C LEU A 53 7.11 -8.48 15.59
N LEU A 54 7.24 -7.15 15.72
CA LEU A 54 8.49 -6.44 15.48
C LEU A 54 9.61 -6.93 16.41
N LEU A 55 9.34 -6.97 17.73
CA LEU A 55 10.31 -7.42 18.72
C LEU A 55 10.69 -8.88 18.51
N SER A 56 9.73 -9.74 18.19
CA SER A 56 9.96 -11.15 17.88
C SER A 56 10.87 -11.32 16.65
N ALA A 57 10.66 -10.52 15.60
CA ALA A 57 11.49 -10.54 14.40
C ALA A 57 12.93 -10.08 14.66
N VAL A 58 13.14 -9.10 15.54
CA VAL A 58 14.48 -8.67 15.98
C VAL A 58 15.19 -9.80 16.73
N VAL A 59 14.50 -10.55 17.60
CA VAL A 59 15.10 -11.71 18.29
C VAL A 59 15.48 -12.81 17.30
N VAL A 60 14.66 -13.07 16.28
CA VAL A 60 14.98 -14.04 15.20
C VAL A 60 16.22 -13.58 14.42
N LEU A 61 16.29 -12.29 14.07
CA LEU A 61 17.45 -11.70 13.42
C LEU A 61 18.71 -11.86 14.28
N ALA A 62 18.62 -11.56 15.57
CA ALA A 62 19.73 -11.71 16.52
C ALA A 62 20.24 -13.15 16.57
N GLY A 63 19.33 -14.13 16.65
CA GLY A 63 19.68 -15.55 16.58
C GLY A 63 20.44 -15.90 15.30
N GLY A 64 19.96 -15.42 14.14
CA GLY A 64 20.61 -15.62 12.85
C GLY A 64 22.02 -15.02 12.79
N VAL A 65 22.18 -13.75 13.21
CA VAL A 65 23.45 -13.04 13.22
C VAL A 65 24.45 -13.74 14.13
N PHE A 66 24.06 -14.07 15.37
CA PHE A 66 24.93 -14.81 16.29
C PHE A 66 25.34 -16.16 15.72
N LEU A 67 24.44 -16.87 15.01
CA LEU A 67 24.74 -18.17 14.43
C LEU A 67 25.74 -18.08 13.26
N ILE A 68 25.65 -17.05 12.42
CA ILE A 68 26.64 -16.75 11.36
C ILE A 68 28.02 -16.51 11.98
N LEU A 69 28.06 -15.73 13.07
CA LEU A 69 29.29 -15.43 13.82
C LEU A 69 29.77 -16.62 14.67
N ARG A 70 29.01 -17.73 14.70
CA ARG A 70 29.22 -18.92 15.53
C ARG A 70 29.28 -18.63 17.03
N LEU A 71 28.61 -17.58 17.47
CA LEU A 71 28.53 -17.22 18.88
C LEU A 71 27.53 -18.12 19.59
N ASP A 72 27.88 -18.60 20.78
CA ASP A 72 27.03 -19.47 21.60
C ASP A 72 25.73 -18.80 22.06
N TRP A 73 25.68 -17.46 22.10
CA TRP A 73 24.46 -16.68 22.34
C TRP A 73 23.33 -16.98 21.34
N ALA A 74 23.66 -17.53 20.16
CA ALA A 74 22.67 -18.01 19.21
C ALA A 74 21.72 -19.03 19.85
N ALA A 75 22.23 -19.94 20.68
CA ALA A 75 21.40 -20.96 21.34
C ALA A 75 20.34 -20.33 22.24
N ALA A 76 20.73 -19.33 23.04
CA ALA A 76 19.80 -18.61 23.90
C ALA A 76 18.75 -17.83 23.08
N ALA A 77 19.17 -17.14 22.02
CA ALA A 77 18.26 -16.37 21.16
C ALA A 77 17.21 -17.27 20.48
N PHE A 78 17.60 -18.43 19.96
CA PHE A 78 16.68 -19.40 19.36
C PHE A 78 15.69 -19.97 20.38
N VAL A 79 16.13 -20.28 21.60
CA VAL A 79 15.23 -20.74 22.67
C VAL A 79 14.23 -19.66 23.06
N VAL A 80 14.69 -18.41 23.27
CA VAL A 80 13.82 -17.29 23.62
C VAL A 80 12.79 -17.04 22.51
N SER A 81 13.20 -17.07 21.23
CA SER A 81 12.27 -16.92 20.12
C SER A 81 11.26 -18.06 20.04
N ALA A 82 11.68 -19.32 20.21
CA ALA A 82 10.79 -20.47 20.19
C ALA A 82 9.74 -20.38 21.32
N LEU A 83 10.16 -20.00 22.54
CA LEU A 83 9.24 -19.76 23.64
C LEU A 83 8.29 -18.59 23.36
N GLY A 84 8.81 -17.50 22.80
CA GLY A 84 7.98 -16.36 22.39
C GLY A 84 6.93 -16.73 21.35
N GLN A 85 7.29 -17.54 20.34
CA GLN A 85 6.35 -18.06 19.35
C GLN A 85 5.32 -19.00 19.97
N ALA A 86 5.72 -19.87 20.91
CA ALA A 86 4.79 -20.74 21.63
C ALA A 86 3.80 -19.93 22.48
N VAL A 87 4.28 -18.92 23.22
CA VAL A 87 3.43 -17.99 23.97
C VAL A 87 2.48 -17.23 23.05
N TYR A 88 2.98 -16.77 21.90
CA TYR A 88 2.14 -16.12 20.90
C TYR A 88 1.03 -17.06 20.42
N LEU A 89 1.37 -18.26 19.94
CA LEU A 89 0.41 -19.19 19.34
C LEU A 89 -0.60 -19.79 20.34
N LEU A 90 -0.16 -20.10 21.56
CA LEU A 90 -0.97 -20.81 22.54
C LEU A 90 -1.76 -19.87 23.45
N ILE A 91 -1.29 -18.62 23.62
CA ILE A 91 -1.84 -17.69 24.61
C ILE A 91 -2.25 -16.38 23.94
N LEU A 92 -1.30 -15.60 23.43
CA LEU A 92 -1.61 -14.23 23.01
C LEU A 92 -2.52 -14.16 21.78
N ALA A 93 -2.25 -14.98 20.77
CA ALA A 93 -3.02 -15.02 19.54
C ALA A 93 -4.49 -15.43 19.82
N PRO A 94 -4.80 -16.62 20.37
CA PRO A 94 -6.19 -17.06 20.54
C PRO A 94 -6.98 -16.24 21.58
N TYR A 95 -6.35 -15.78 22.67
CA TYR A 95 -7.08 -15.13 23.76
C TYR A 95 -7.09 -13.60 23.70
N TYR A 96 -6.19 -12.98 22.94
CA TYR A 96 -6.05 -11.53 22.96
C TYR A 96 -6.07 -10.92 21.56
N PHE A 97 -5.24 -11.39 20.62
CA PHE A 97 -5.11 -10.75 19.31
C PHE A 97 -6.16 -11.17 18.28
N ASP A 98 -6.58 -12.43 18.30
CA ASP A 98 -7.48 -13.03 17.31
C ASP A 98 -8.94 -13.10 17.83
N ALA A 99 -9.23 -12.51 18.99
CA ALA A 99 -10.54 -12.60 19.63
C ALA A 99 -11.66 -11.90 18.82
N ALA A 100 -11.32 -10.80 18.13
CA ALA A 100 -12.26 -10.06 17.30
C ALA A 100 -12.25 -10.51 15.83
N ASP A 101 -11.09 -10.96 15.34
CA ASP A 101 -10.87 -11.37 13.96
C ASP A 101 -9.97 -12.62 13.91
N PRO A 102 -10.55 -13.83 13.97
CA PRO A 102 -9.78 -15.07 13.99
C PRO A 102 -9.19 -15.37 12.59
N PRO A 103 -7.93 -15.80 12.51
CA PRO A 103 -7.32 -16.18 11.24
C PRO A 103 -8.04 -17.40 10.64
N ASP A 104 -8.04 -17.46 9.32
CA ASP A 104 -8.55 -18.60 8.58
C ASP A 104 -7.74 -19.88 8.90
N ALA A 105 -8.34 -21.05 8.60
CA ALA A 105 -7.72 -22.34 8.91
C ALA A 105 -6.35 -22.52 8.22
N THR A 106 -6.20 -21.98 7.00
CA THR A 106 -4.95 -22.07 6.23
C THR A 106 -3.86 -21.22 6.87
N GLY A 107 -4.15 -19.97 7.23
CA GLY A 107 -3.21 -19.07 7.90
C GLY A 107 -2.75 -19.60 9.26
N ARG A 108 -3.66 -20.20 10.04
CA ARG A 108 -3.30 -20.85 11.31
C ARG A 108 -2.34 -22.02 11.09
N GLN A 109 -2.64 -22.89 10.11
CA GLN A 109 -1.80 -24.05 9.83
C GLN A 109 -0.40 -23.64 9.33
N GLN A 110 -0.31 -22.62 8.48
CA GLN A 110 0.98 -22.09 8.02
C GLN A 110 1.83 -21.58 9.18
N THR A 111 1.23 -20.86 10.12
CA THR A 111 1.94 -20.35 11.30
C THR A 111 2.43 -21.49 12.21
N ILE A 112 1.63 -22.54 12.38
CA ILE A 112 2.03 -23.75 13.12
C ILE A 112 3.19 -24.46 12.42
N ASN A 113 3.13 -24.62 11.10
CA ASN A 113 4.20 -25.27 10.33
C ASN A 113 5.51 -24.48 10.44
N ALA A 114 5.46 -23.15 10.37
CA ALA A 114 6.62 -22.28 10.57
C ALA A 114 7.21 -22.46 11.98
N PHE A 115 6.37 -22.55 13.01
CA PHE A 115 6.80 -22.81 14.38
C PHE A 115 7.49 -24.18 14.54
N ILE A 116 6.94 -25.24 13.91
CA ILE A 116 7.57 -26.58 13.93
C ILE A 116 8.95 -26.55 13.26
N LEU A 117 9.08 -25.89 12.11
CA LEU A 117 10.36 -25.73 11.42
C LEU A 117 11.35 -24.94 12.28
N TYR A 118 10.88 -23.90 12.97
CA TYR A 118 11.69 -23.13 13.91
C TYR A 118 12.18 -24.00 15.06
N CYS A 119 11.32 -24.82 15.66
CA CYS A 119 11.69 -25.77 16.71
C CYS A 119 12.76 -26.77 16.24
N ALA A 120 12.66 -27.30 15.01
CA ALA A 120 13.68 -28.17 14.45
C ALA A 120 15.03 -27.44 14.29
N ALA A 121 15.02 -26.18 13.83
CA ALA A 121 16.22 -25.35 13.76
C ALA A 121 16.80 -25.05 15.15
N THR A 122 15.96 -24.76 16.15
CA THR A 122 16.39 -24.56 17.54
C THR A 122 17.09 -25.81 18.08
N LEU A 123 16.53 -27.01 17.86
CA LEU A 123 17.17 -28.26 18.25
C LEU A 123 18.53 -28.46 17.56
N PHE A 124 18.63 -28.13 16.28
CA PHE A 124 19.91 -28.16 15.55
C PHE A 124 20.95 -27.19 16.14
N VAL A 125 20.55 -25.97 16.50
CA VAL A 125 21.43 -24.98 17.13
C VAL A 125 21.86 -25.43 18.53
N LEU A 126 20.95 -26.00 19.32
CA LEU A 126 21.26 -26.55 20.65
C LEU A 126 22.23 -27.73 20.55
N TRP A 127 22.06 -28.61 19.55
CA TRP A 127 23.03 -29.66 19.26
C TRP A 127 24.41 -29.09 18.91
N ALA A 128 24.46 -28.04 18.09
CA ALA A 128 25.72 -27.37 17.75
C ALA A 128 26.40 -26.73 18.97
N TYR A 129 25.63 -26.17 19.90
CA TYR A 129 26.12 -25.67 21.17
C TYR A 129 26.72 -26.81 22.04
N GLN A 130 25.96 -27.89 22.26
CA GLN A 130 26.38 -29.03 23.09
C GLN A 130 27.62 -29.75 22.54
N THR A 131 27.79 -29.79 21.22
CA THR A 131 28.94 -30.42 20.56
C THR A 131 30.15 -29.50 20.40
N GLY A 132 30.12 -28.30 21.02
CA GLY A 132 31.22 -27.34 20.99
C GLY A 132 31.48 -26.73 19.60
N LYS A 133 30.48 -26.72 18.71
CA LYS A 133 30.59 -26.09 17.38
C LYS A 133 30.41 -24.58 17.44
N LEU A 134 29.77 -24.05 18.48
CA LEU A 134 29.70 -22.62 18.78
C LEU A 134 30.82 -22.23 19.75
N MET A 135 31.21 -20.95 19.69
CA MET A 135 32.28 -20.39 20.51
C MET A 135 31.71 -19.31 21.43
N GLY A 136 32.29 -19.18 22.62
CA GLY A 136 32.01 -18.05 23.49
C GLY A 136 32.57 -16.73 22.95
N PRO A 137 32.17 -15.58 23.52
CA PRO A 137 32.61 -14.24 23.06
C PRO A 137 34.12 -14.07 22.93
N VAL A 138 34.89 -14.65 23.86
CA VAL A 138 36.36 -14.62 23.84
C VAL A 138 36.92 -15.40 22.65
N GLY A 139 36.28 -16.51 22.29
CA GLY A 139 36.71 -17.38 21.18
C GLY A 139 36.44 -16.78 19.81
N VAL A 140 35.37 -15.98 19.66
CA VAL A 140 35.05 -15.26 18.42
C VAL A 140 35.81 -13.92 18.33
N GLY A 141 36.11 -13.31 19.47
CA GLY A 141 36.77 -12.02 19.59
C GLY A 141 35.78 -10.87 19.79
N TRP A 142 36.04 -10.03 20.79
CA TRP A 142 35.16 -8.92 21.16
C TRP A 142 34.80 -7.95 20.02
N PRO A 143 35.71 -7.57 19.09
CA PRO A 143 35.33 -6.72 17.97
C PRO A 143 34.22 -7.30 17.10
N VAL A 144 34.22 -8.62 16.86
CA VAL A 144 33.19 -9.30 16.07
C VAL A 144 31.86 -9.35 16.83
N VAL A 145 31.92 -9.60 18.15
CA VAL A 145 30.75 -9.58 19.02
C VAL A 145 30.08 -8.21 19.01
N TRP A 146 30.85 -7.14 19.18
CA TRP A 146 30.34 -5.76 19.11
C TRP A 146 29.77 -5.42 17.73
N GLY A 147 30.39 -5.88 16.65
CA GLY A 147 29.85 -5.74 15.30
C GLY A 147 28.46 -6.39 15.16
N GLY A 148 28.29 -7.62 15.66
CA GLY A 148 27.00 -8.30 15.67
C GLY A 148 25.94 -7.56 16.49
N ILE A 149 26.28 -7.13 17.71
CA ILE A 149 25.38 -6.35 18.58
C ILE A 149 25.01 -5.02 17.92
N ALA A 150 25.95 -4.33 17.28
CA ALA A 150 25.68 -3.06 16.61
C ALA A 150 24.69 -3.22 15.46
N VAL A 151 24.79 -4.28 14.65
CA VAL A 151 23.83 -4.58 13.56
C VAL A 151 22.43 -4.83 14.13
N ILE A 152 22.33 -5.64 15.18
CA ILE A 152 21.05 -5.96 15.84
C ILE A 152 20.44 -4.71 16.47
N GLY A 153 21.25 -3.92 17.19
CA GLY A 153 20.84 -2.68 17.83
C GLY A 153 20.38 -1.63 16.82
N ALA A 154 21.07 -1.50 15.69
CA ALA A 154 20.67 -0.62 14.60
C ALA A 154 19.33 -1.06 13.99
N ALA A 155 19.13 -2.36 13.76
CA ALA A 155 17.86 -2.89 13.24
C ALA A 155 16.70 -2.66 14.22
N LEU A 156 16.93 -2.86 15.52
CA LEU A 156 15.94 -2.58 16.57
C LEU A 156 15.62 -1.09 16.66
N ALA A 157 16.64 -0.23 16.72
CA ALA A 157 16.46 1.21 16.81
C ALA A 157 15.73 1.75 15.58
N TRP A 158 16.12 1.30 14.38
CA TRP A 158 15.44 1.65 13.13
C TRP A 158 13.99 1.16 13.12
N GLY A 159 13.75 -0.10 13.52
CA GLY A 159 12.41 -0.68 13.59
C GLY A 159 11.52 0.07 14.58
N LEU A 160 11.99 0.32 15.80
CA LEU A 160 11.25 1.07 16.82
C LEU A 160 11.02 2.53 16.42
N PHE A 161 12.05 3.19 15.87
CA PHE A 161 11.91 4.54 15.33
C PHE A 161 10.82 4.55 14.26
N ARG A 162 10.86 3.65 13.28
CA ARG A 162 9.88 3.62 12.19
C ARG A 162 8.47 3.19 12.63
N PHE A 163 8.37 2.37 13.66
CA PHE A 163 7.12 1.94 14.27
C PHE A 163 6.46 3.05 15.10
N ALA A 164 7.27 3.80 15.85
CA ALA A 164 6.82 4.91 16.68
C ALA A 164 6.69 6.23 15.92
N TYR A 165 7.41 6.40 14.79
CA TYR A 165 7.36 7.60 13.98
C TYR A 165 5.91 7.81 13.54
N PRO A 166 5.22 8.84 14.06
CA PRO A 166 3.94 9.20 13.49
C PRO A 166 4.24 9.53 12.03
N LEU A 167 3.47 8.93 11.13
CA LEU A 167 3.36 9.43 9.75
C LEU A 167 2.79 10.84 9.85
N ALA A 168 3.62 11.80 10.25
CA ALA A 168 3.27 13.20 10.48
C ALA A 168 2.82 13.85 9.17
N LYS A 169 3.18 13.22 8.04
CA LYS A 169 2.51 13.32 6.75
C LYS A 169 1.73 12.01 6.60
N GLY A 170 0.40 12.06 6.54
CA GLY A 170 -0.49 10.92 6.73
C GLY A 170 -0.14 9.63 5.95
N PRO A 171 -0.74 8.49 6.30
CA PRO A 171 -0.38 7.16 5.79
C PRO A 171 -0.31 7.02 4.26
N LEU A 172 -1.09 7.82 3.52
CA LEU A 172 -0.99 7.94 2.06
C LEU A 172 0.37 8.47 1.58
N ALA A 173 0.92 9.50 2.23
CA ALA A 173 2.20 10.11 1.85
C ALA A 173 3.38 9.12 1.99
N ALA A 174 3.31 8.16 2.93
CA ALA A 174 4.36 7.17 3.12
C ALA A 174 4.25 5.92 2.24
N MET A 175 3.14 5.72 1.52
CA MET A 175 2.99 4.64 0.53
C MET A 175 3.51 5.03 -0.86
N GLY A 176 4.16 6.18 -1.01
CA GLY A 176 4.66 6.65 -2.30
C GLY A 176 3.61 7.37 -3.14
N ALA A 177 2.52 7.85 -2.52
CA ALA A 177 1.69 8.89 -3.10
C ALA A 177 2.47 10.22 -3.07
N GLY A 178 3.45 10.34 -3.96
CA GLY A 178 4.25 11.52 -4.23
C GLY A 178 5.03 12.07 -3.04
N GLU A 179 6.33 12.30 -3.23
CA GLU A 179 6.89 13.49 -2.61
C GLU A 179 6.07 14.67 -3.13
N ALA A 180 5.10 15.13 -2.35
CA ALA A 180 4.68 16.51 -2.43
C ALA A 180 5.94 17.31 -2.07
N SER A 181 6.66 17.72 -3.10
CA SER A 181 7.60 18.83 -3.04
C SER A 181 6.96 19.92 -2.18
N GLU A 182 7.73 20.54 -1.29
CA GLU A 182 7.28 21.55 -0.33
C GLU A 182 6.65 22.82 -0.97
N ASP A 183 6.43 22.81 -2.29
CA ASP A 183 5.70 23.81 -3.08
C ASP A 183 4.41 23.26 -3.74
N TYR A 184 3.92 22.07 -3.39
CA TYR A 184 2.61 21.59 -3.85
C TYR A 184 1.57 21.88 -2.78
N GLU A 185 1.02 23.09 -2.85
CA GLU A 185 -0.24 23.46 -2.21
C GLU A 185 -1.28 22.42 -2.67
N VAL A 186 -1.68 21.53 -1.77
CA VAL A 186 -2.80 20.61 -2.02
C VAL A 186 -4.00 21.52 -2.22
N PRO A 187 -4.60 21.61 -3.43
CA PRO A 187 -5.80 22.40 -3.61
C PRO A 187 -6.80 21.89 -2.59
N ASN A 188 -7.29 22.80 -1.75
CA ASN A 188 -8.34 22.50 -0.82
C ASN A 188 -9.58 22.16 -1.67
N TYR A 189 -9.82 20.87 -1.92
CA TYR A 189 -11.09 20.39 -2.47
C TYR A 189 -12.18 20.44 -1.39
N SER A 190 -12.28 21.57 -0.69
CA SER A 190 -13.59 22.02 -0.24
C SER A 190 -14.36 22.37 -1.51
N GLU A 191 -15.59 21.90 -1.61
CA GLU A 191 -16.56 22.35 -2.63
C GLU A 191 -16.75 23.89 -2.64
N ASP A 192 -16.12 24.59 -1.70
CA ASP A 192 -16.18 26.02 -1.42
C ASP A 192 -14.94 26.84 -1.85
N ASP A 193 -14.03 26.32 -2.70
CA ASP A 193 -12.97 27.19 -3.29
C ASP A 193 -13.54 28.03 -4.46
N GLU A 194 -14.57 28.82 -4.14
CA GLU A 194 -15.23 29.83 -4.99
C GLU A 194 -14.37 31.09 -5.20
N THR A 195 -13.03 31.00 -5.10
CA THR A 195 -12.16 32.19 -5.25
C THR A 195 -11.63 32.40 -6.68
N GLY A 196 -11.86 31.45 -7.58
CA GLY A 196 -11.56 31.56 -9.01
C GLY A 196 -12.76 32.00 -9.87
N PRO A 197 -12.55 32.44 -11.13
CA PRO A 197 -13.65 32.65 -12.07
C PRO A 197 -14.46 31.34 -12.26
N PRO A 198 -15.74 31.40 -12.68
CA PRO A 198 -16.56 30.21 -12.90
C PRO A 198 -15.87 29.11 -13.72
N LEU A 199 -16.12 27.83 -13.43
CA LEU A 199 -15.54 26.71 -14.20
C LEU A 199 -15.96 26.74 -15.68
N ALA A 200 -17.13 27.31 -15.98
CA ALA A 200 -17.59 27.60 -17.33
C ALA A 200 -16.63 28.48 -18.17
N GLU A 201 -15.74 29.25 -17.52
CA GLU A 201 -14.72 30.09 -18.19
C GLU A 201 -13.43 29.34 -18.53
N SER A 202 -13.33 28.04 -18.22
CA SER A 202 -12.13 27.25 -18.48
C SER A 202 -11.69 27.28 -19.96
N ARG A 203 -10.39 27.44 -20.18
CA ARG A 203 -9.80 27.46 -21.54
C ARG A 203 -9.57 26.07 -22.10
N ARG A 204 -9.36 25.10 -21.21
CA ARG A 204 -9.21 23.68 -21.51
C ARG A 204 -10.37 22.91 -20.91
N ILE A 205 -11.05 22.13 -21.75
CA ILE A 205 -12.20 21.32 -21.36
C ILE A 205 -11.92 19.88 -21.73
N LEU A 206 -12.15 18.97 -20.79
CA LEU A 206 -12.07 17.54 -20.97
C LEU A 206 -13.49 16.96 -21.06
N VAL A 207 -13.76 16.18 -22.11
CA VAL A 207 -14.94 15.34 -22.24
C VAL A 207 -14.63 14.00 -21.60
N MET A 208 -15.32 13.70 -20.50
CA MET A 208 -15.11 12.50 -19.70
C MET A 208 -16.39 12.16 -18.95
N SER A 209 -16.74 10.88 -18.89
CA SER A 209 -17.85 10.39 -18.07
C SER A 209 -17.31 9.78 -16.79
N GLU A 210 -17.84 10.24 -15.66
CA GLU A 210 -17.65 9.65 -14.33
C GLU A 210 -19.02 9.52 -13.66
N TYR A 211 -19.11 8.68 -12.63
CA TYR A 211 -20.37 8.38 -11.97
C TYR A 211 -20.98 9.63 -11.33
N GLU A 212 -22.24 9.89 -11.67
CA GLU A 212 -23.04 10.99 -11.11
C GLU A 212 -22.41 12.39 -11.31
N CYS A 213 -21.60 12.55 -12.36
CA CYS A 213 -20.92 13.81 -12.71
C CYS A 213 -21.41 14.36 -14.06
N ASP A 214 -21.26 15.68 -14.27
CA ASP A 214 -21.46 16.25 -15.61
C ASP A 214 -20.41 15.74 -16.61
N PRO A 215 -20.73 15.68 -17.92
CA PRO A 215 -19.86 15.13 -18.96
C PRO A 215 -18.62 15.97 -19.29
N LEU A 216 -18.53 17.21 -18.77
CA LEU A 216 -17.44 18.14 -19.08
C LEU A 216 -16.67 18.47 -17.80
N TRP A 217 -15.35 18.59 -17.94
CA TRP A 217 -14.44 18.85 -16.83
C TRP A 217 -13.51 19.99 -17.18
N THR A 218 -13.14 20.80 -16.19
CA THR A 218 -12.02 21.72 -16.38
C THR A 218 -10.72 20.91 -16.56
N HIS A 219 -9.93 21.29 -17.56
CA HIS A 219 -8.59 20.74 -17.78
C HIS A 219 -7.51 21.84 -17.68
N ASP A 220 -7.86 22.97 -17.08
CA ASP A 220 -6.91 24.03 -16.77
C ASP A 220 -6.00 23.60 -15.60
N PRO A 221 -4.68 23.89 -15.66
CA PRO A 221 -3.75 23.55 -14.58
C PRO A 221 -4.20 24.12 -13.24
N GLY A 222 -4.18 23.30 -12.19
CA GLY A 222 -4.53 23.71 -10.83
C GLY A 222 -6.03 23.90 -10.58
N ARG A 223 -6.91 23.57 -11.54
CA ARG A 223 -8.37 23.60 -11.38
C ARG A 223 -8.94 22.20 -11.51
N SER A 224 -9.96 21.89 -10.73
CA SER A 224 -10.73 20.64 -10.81
C SER A 224 -12.22 20.93 -10.72
N GLY A 225 -13.02 20.02 -11.26
CA GLY A 225 -14.47 20.08 -11.15
C GLY A 225 -15.16 19.87 -12.48
N THR A 226 -16.43 19.53 -12.39
CA THR A 226 -17.29 19.39 -13.55
C THR A 226 -17.78 20.76 -14.03
N ILE A 227 -18.12 20.85 -15.30
CA ILE A 227 -18.74 22.00 -15.95
C ILE A 227 -20.07 21.51 -16.49
N SER A 228 -21.17 22.13 -16.09
CA SER A 228 -22.45 21.80 -16.70
C SER A 228 -22.44 22.26 -18.17
N PRO A 229 -22.82 21.42 -19.15
CA PRO A 229 -22.93 21.85 -20.55
C PRO A 229 -23.85 23.07 -20.75
N ARG A 230 -24.80 23.28 -19.83
CA ARG A 230 -25.77 24.39 -19.83
C ARG A 230 -25.16 25.74 -19.48
N GLU A 231 -23.99 25.74 -18.85
CA GLU A 231 -23.25 26.97 -18.53
C GLU A 231 -22.40 27.47 -19.71
N LEU A 232 -22.33 26.68 -20.78
CA LEU A 232 -21.56 26.99 -21.97
C LEU A 232 -22.49 27.44 -23.11
N PRO A 233 -22.00 28.26 -24.06
CA PRO A 233 -22.79 28.71 -25.21
C PRO A 233 -22.89 27.60 -26.27
N LEU A 234 -23.48 26.46 -25.90
CA LEU A 234 -23.66 25.27 -26.73
C LEU A 234 -25.08 25.17 -27.26
N SER A 235 -25.24 24.42 -28.34
CA SER A 235 -26.54 24.05 -28.87
C SER A 235 -27.28 23.11 -27.91
N GLU A 236 -28.59 23.28 -27.78
CA GLU A 236 -29.45 22.39 -26.96
C GLU A 236 -29.32 20.91 -27.36
N ALA A 237 -29.09 20.65 -28.65
CA ALA A 237 -28.86 19.30 -29.15
C ALA A 237 -27.56 18.69 -28.61
N LEU A 238 -26.46 19.45 -28.61
CA LEU A 238 -25.19 18.97 -28.06
C LEU A 238 -25.25 18.81 -26.54
N ILE A 239 -25.92 19.73 -25.83
CA ILE A 239 -26.17 19.62 -24.38
C ILE A 239 -26.91 18.31 -24.07
N ALA A 240 -28.02 18.04 -24.77
CA ALA A 240 -28.81 16.84 -24.55
C ALA A 240 -28.02 15.55 -24.82
N ASP A 241 -27.21 15.54 -25.88
CA ASP A 241 -26.41 14.37 -26.23
C ASP A 241 -25.26 14.12 -25.23
N LEU A 242 -24.62 15.20 -24.73
CA LEU A 242 -23.61 15.12 -23.67
C LEU A 242 -24.21 14.58 -22.37
N ASP A 243 -25.36 15.13 -21.94
CA ASP A 243 -26.07 14.70 -20.73
C ASP A 243 -26.48 13.22 -20.82
N ALA A 244 -27.07 12.81 -21.95
CA ALA A 244 -27.50 11.43 -22.18
C ALA A 244 -26.32 10.45 -22.19
N TRP A 245 -25.20 10.86 -22.79
CA TRP A 245 -23.97 10.08 -22.79
C TRP A 245 -23.44 9.88 -21.37
N ALA A 246 -23.23 10.94 -20.58
CA ALA A 246 -22.79 10.80 -19.19
C ALA A 246 -23.74 9.94 -18.35
N GLN A 247 -25.06 10.18 -18.45
CA GLN A 247 -26.05 9.39 -17.72
C GLN A 247 -26.01 7.90 -18.07
N SER A 248 -25.73 7.54 -19.32
CA SER A 248 -25.62 6.12 -19.70
C SER A 248 -24.47 5.42 -18.96
N TYR A 249 -23.37 6.12 -18.70
CA TYR A 249 -22.20 5.59 -18.00
C TYR A 249 -22.51 5.17 -16.56
N ASN A 250 -23.44 5.87 -15.90
CA ASN A 250 -23.91 5.50 -14.55
C ASN A 250 -24.49 4.08 -14.51
N GLY A 251 -25.14 3.65 -15.60
CA GLY A 251 -25.68 2.30 -15.72
C GLY A 251 -24.61 1.21 -15.89
N SER A 252 -23.35 1.58 -16.13
CA SER A 252 -22.24 0.62 -16.27
C SER A 252 -21.79 0.04 -14.92
N PHE A 253 -21.98 0.78 -13.82
CA PHE A 253 -21.56 0.35 -12.50
C PHE A 253 -22.57 -0.60 -11.86
N ASN A 254 -22.06 -1.70 -11.31
CA ASN A 254 -22.83 -2.61 -10.49
C ASN A 254 -22.54 -2.34 -9.01
N LEU A 255 -23.46 -1.69 -8.32
CA LEU A 255 -23.35 -1.37 -6.89
C LEU A 255 -23.37 -2.63 -6.00
N ASP A 256 -24.08 -3.67 -6.42
CA ASP A 256 -24.26 -4.89 -5.65
C ASP A 256 -23.05 -5.84 -5.78
N ASP A 257 -22.37 -5.81 -6.92
CA ASP A 257 -21.13 -6.55 -7.16
C ASP A 257 -20.15 -5.75 -8.04
N PRO A 258 -19.28 -4.93 -7.41
CA PRO A 258 -18.29 -4.10 -8.12
C PRO A 258 -17.28 -4.90 -8.95
N SER A 259 -17.14 -6.20 -8.71
CA SER A 259 -16.24 -7.07 -9.49
C SER A 259 -16.85 -7.53 -10.81
N HIS A 260 -18.16 -7.34 -11.00
CA HIS A 260 -18.90 -7.69 -12.21
C HIS A 260 -19.70 -6.48 -12.73
N PRO A 261 -19.07 -5.58 -13.51
CA PRO A 261 -19.75 -4.41 -14.08
C PRO A 261 -20.91 -4.84 -15.00
N ASN A 262 -21.91 -3.96 -15.14
CA ASN A 262 -23.10 -4.23 -15.95
C ASN A 262 -22.81 -4.19 -17.46
N TRP A 263 -21.71 -3.56 -17.85
CA TRP A 263 -21.30 -3.41 -19.24
C TRP A 263 -20.24 -4.44 -19.63
N SER A 264 -20.41 -4.98 -20.83
CA SER A 264 -19.35 -5.70 -21.55
C SER A 264 -18.29 -4.74 -22.09
N GLU A 265 -17.11 -5.27 -22.39
CA GLU A 265 -16.02 -4.51 -23.03
C GLU A 265 -16.47 -3.81 -24.33
N ALA A 266 -17.31 -4.46 -25.13
CA ALA A 266 -17.86 -3.89 -26.36
C ALA A 266 -18.75 -2.65 -26.11
N GLN A 267 -19.44 -2.58 -24.97
CA GLN A 267 -20.25 -1.43 -24.58
C GLN A 267 -19.35 -0.26 -24.12
N TYR A 268 -18.29 -0.53 -23.35
CA TYR A 268 -17.29 0.49 -23.03
C TYR A 268 -16.64 1.08 -24.29
N LEU A 269 -16.26 0.23 -25.25
CA LEU A 269 -15.72 0.67 -26.55
C LEU A 269 -16.71 1.49 -27.38
N ALA A 270 -18.00 1.18 -27.32
CA ALA A 270 -19.04 1.97 -27.98
C ALA A 270 -19.20 3.34 -27.31
N HIS A 271 -19.18 3.37 -25.98
CA HIS A 271 -19.27 4.57 -25.17
C HIS A 271 -18.09 5.53 -25.40
N ASP A 272 -16.86 5.01 -25.42
CA ASP A 272 -15.65 5.78 -25.73
C ASP A 272 -15.71 6.41 -27.13
N ARG A 273 -16.22 5.67 -28.13
CA ARG A 273 -16.41 6.19 -29.49
C ARG A 273 -17.45 7.31 -29.54
N ALA A 274 -18.53 7.19 -28.76
CA ALA A 274 -19.53 8.24 -28.63
C ALA A 274 -18.94 9.50 -27.97
N GLY A 275 -18.14 9.34 -26.91
CA GLY A 275 -17.44 10.45 -26.25
C GLY A 275 -16.50 11.20 -27.19
N LEU A 276 -15.76 10.48 -28.05
CA LEU A 276 -14.91 11.09 -29.07
C LEU A 276 -15.69 11.92 -30.08
N GLU A 277 -16.84 11.44 -30.55
CA GLU A 277 -17.69 12.20 -31.48
C GLU A 277 -18.28 13.44 -30.81
N LEU A 278 -18.68 13.33 -29.55
CA LEU A 278 -19.14 14.48 -28.75
C LEU A 278 -18.04 15.52 -28.57
N ALA A 279 -16.80 15.09 -28.32
CA ALA A 279 -15.66 15.99 -28.21
C ALA A 279 -15.36 16.75 -29.53
N ARG A 280 -15.49 16.10 -30.69
CA ARG A 280 -15.39 16.77 -32.00
C ARG A 280 -16.50 17.81 -32.20
N ARG A 281 -17.74 17.49 -31.85
CA ARG A 281 -18.86 18.44 -31.90
C ARG A 281 -18.63 19.62 -30.96
N LEU A 282 -18.16 19.35 -29.74
CA LEU A 282 -17.81 20.37 -28.76
C LEU A 282 -16.71 21.31 -29.29
N LYS A 283 -15.68 20.76 -29.95
CA LYS A 283 -14.62 21.57 -30.57
C LYS A 283 -15.13 22.45 -31.72
N ARG A 284 -16.13 22.00 -32.49
CA ARG A 284 -16.76 22.82 -33.54
C ARG A 284 -17.56 23.99 -32.97
N GLU A 285 -18.28 23.78 -31.86
CA GLU A 285 -19.07 24.83 -31.21
C GLU A 285 -18.22 25.78 -30.36
N LEU A 286 -17.08 25.31 -29.84
CA LEU A 286 -16.13 26.08 -29.03
C LEU A 286 -14.73 26.11 -29.69
N PRO A 287 -14.57 26.74 -30.87
CA PRO A 287 -13.32 26.68 -31.64
C PRO A 287 -12.12 27.28 -30.90
N GLU A 288 -12.35 28.30 -30.08
CA GLU A 288 -11.31 29.01 -29.31
C GLU A 288 -10.81 28.24 -28.07
N ARG A 289 -11.49 27.16 -27.67
CA ARG A 289 -11.11 26.35 -26.50
C ARG A 289 -10.32 25.12 -26.90
N GLN A 290 -9.42 24.69 -26.01
CA GLN A 290 -8.73 23.41 -26.17
C GLN A 290 -9.64 22.31 -25.63
N ILE A 291 -9.98 21.35 -26.48
CA ILE A 291 -10.89 20.26 -26.13
C ILE A 291 -10.08 18.98 -26.05
N TYR A 292 -10.26 18.25 -24.95
CA TYR A 292 -9.66 16.95 -24.70
C TYR A 292 -10.76 15.90 -24.55
N VAL A 293 -10.43 14.65 -24.81
CA VAL A 293 -11.31 13.51 -24.55
C VAL A 293 -10.55 12.42 -23.80
N TRP A 294 -11.21 11.82 -22.81
CA TRP A 294 -10.69 10.63 -22.13
C TRP A 294 -10.87 9.38 -23.00
N ARG A 295 -9.83 8.54 -23.10
CA ARG A 295 -9.88 7.26 -23.82
C ARG A 295 -9.42 6.12 -22.91
N SER A 296 -10.16 5.01 -22.93
CA SER A 296 -9.92 3.85 -22.06
C SER A 296 -9.99 2.48 -22.76
N GLY A 297 -10.60 2.40 -23.95
CA GLY A 297 -10.91 1.12 -24.59
C GLY A 297 -10.01 0.71 -25.76
N ASP A 298 -9.31 1.61 -26.47
CA ASP A 298 -8.59 1.27 -27.71
C ASP A 298 -7.07 1.04 -27.53
N GLY A 299 -6.62 0.82 -26.30
CA GLY A 299 -5.20 0.69 -25.95
C GLY A 299 -4.47 2.03 -25.78
N ASN A 300 -5.13 3.16 -26.03
CA ASN A 300 -4.65 4.49 -25.65
C ASN A 300 -5.34 4.92 -24.36
N TYR A 301 -4.62 4.80 -23.24
CA TYR A 301 -5.09 5.29 -21.95
C TYR A 301 -4.68 6.74 -21.74
N GLY A 302 -5.64 7.62 -21.50
CA GLY A 302 -5.40 9.01 -21.10
C GLY A 302 -6.15 10.05 -21.91
N HIS A 303 -5.68 11.30 -21.82
CA HIS A 303 -6.35 12.47 -22.41
C HIS A 303 -5.78 12.72 -23.81
N THR A 304 -6.65 12.78 -24.82
CA THR A 304 -6.26 13.14 -26.19
C THR A 304 -6.86 14.49 -26.55
N GLU A 305 -6.04 15.42 -27.04
CA GLU A 305 -6.53 16.70 -27.56
C GLU A 305 -7.22 16.51 -28.91
N ILE A 306 -8.38 17.14 -29.09
CA ILE A 306 -9.09 17.23 -30.37
C ILE A 306 -8.60 18.48 -31.10
N ARG A 307 -7.87 18.28 -32.18
CA ARG A 307 -7.33 19.36 -32.99
C ARG A 307 -8.27 19.68 -34.15
N ALA A 308 -8.08 20.85 -34.76
CA ALA A 308 -8.88 21.27 -35.91
C ALA A 308 -8.73 20.33 -37.13
N GLU A 309 -7.63 19.60 -37.19
CA GLU A 309 -7.34 18.56 -38.20
C GLU A 309 -8.14 17.26 -37.98
N ASP A 310 -8.76 17.09 -36.81
CA ASP A 310 -9.52 15.90 -36.41
C ASP A 310 -11.04 16.04 -36.61
N LEU A 311 -11.50 17.17 -37.19
CA LEU A 311 -12.90 17.57 -37.34
C LEU A 311 -13.50 17.23 -38.71
#